data_AF-A0A7Y6DL09-F1
#
_entry.id   AF-A0A7Y6DL09-F1
#
_cell.length_a   1.000
_cell.length_b   1.000
_cell.length_c   1.000
_cell.angle_alpha   90.00
_cell.angle_beta   90.00
_cell.angle_gamma   90.00
#
_symmetry.space_group_name_H-M   'P 1'
#
loop_
_entity.id
_entity.type
_entity.pdbx_description
1 polymer ?
#
loop_
_entity_poly.entity_id
_entity_poly.type
_entity_poly.pdbx_seq_one_letter_code
_entity_poly.pdbx_strand_id
1 'polypeptide(L)'
;MATTVYDVTTWTGSAVSPFTDIGAVINDIIADIHAHQTTQTTRPGAVIYIPPGHYTLQTTVNIDVSFLTIKGSGHGFMSEAVRDDSITGAWVETLPGSSHVQIANANQVGFSVNRSGTPGTNGRLDGIVFQDFCIDGVSASKPYLPGNGKTGINVQYDTDSLRIEGMGFVYLAHAIVARNADAFNITNNFITECGSCIEMVNSSVVGKITNNYLIAPWAGFSIFMENNDGVLISGNSILWGARIQFKNVNHAAITSNKFVSNFSGMIVHETACSQNLISANQFNRIFGDGGPARNDDLYGMVQINGIENSVTSNSFSLNVPTASVVPAGAKPTIILVKGGDRNFLATNLISANQAVQVVIDSSSTNTKVLFSARTDQLQDAAPSGQTSLVATPGA
;
A
#
# COMPACT_ATOMS: atom_id res chain seq x y z
N MET A 1 35.09 12.57 -16.46
CA MET A 1 34.16 12.17 -15.37
C MET A 1 33.22 11.15 -15.97
N ALA A 2 32.87 10.09 -15.22
CA ALA A 2 31.84 9.15 -15.66
C ALA A 2 30.52 9.91 -15.87
N THR A 3 29.79 9.58 -16.93
CA THR A 3 28.42 10.07 -17.11
C THR A 3 27.57 9.56 -15.95
N THR A 4 26.82 10.45 -15.30
CA THR A 4 25.95 10.12 -14.17
C THR A 4 24.51 10.55 -14.41
N VAL A 5 24.21 11.07 -15.60
CA VAL A 5 22.88 11.48 -16.02
C VAL A 5 22.66 10.93 -17.43
N TYR A 6 21.62 10.12 -17.56
CA TYR A 6 21.24 9.45 -18.79
C TYR A 6 19.81 9.82 -19.13
N ASP A 7 19.51 9.93 -20.43
CA ASP A 7 18.15 10.06 -20.97
C ASP A 7 17.92 8.88 -21.90
N VAL A 8 16.86 8.11 -21.64
CA VAL A 8 16.56 6.89 -22.39
C VAL A 8 16.35 7.14 -23.88
N THR A 9 15.94 8.34 -24.28
CA THR A 9 15.67 8.73 -25.68
C THR A 9 16.91 9.18 -26.44
N THR A 10 17.96 9.58 -25.74
CA THR A 10 19.24 9.99 -26.37
C THR A 10 20.34 8.96 -26.18
N TRP A 11 20.09 7.88 -25.44
CA TRP A 11 21.06 6.80 -25.24
C TRP A 11 21.33 6.04 -26.54
N THR A 12 22.57 6.09 -27.01
CA THR A 12 23.00 5.43 -28.25
C THR A 12 23.65 4.06 -28.03
N GLY A 13 23.83 3.64 -26.77
CA GLY A 13 24.49 2.38 -26.42
C GLY A 13 23.58 1.15 -26.52
N SER A 14 22.29 1.34 -26.80
CA SER A 14 21.32 0.25 -26.96
C SER A 14 21.10 -0.08 -28.44
N ALA A 15 20.94 -1.37 -28.74
CA ALA A 15 20.55 -1.85 -30.07
C ALA A 15 19.05 -1.68 -30.34
N VAL A 16 18.25 -1.38 -29.32
CA VAL A 16 16.79 -1.21 -29.40
C VAL A 16 16.36 0.18 -28.97
N SER A 17 15.26 0.65 -29.57
CA SER A 17 14.61 1.91 -29.20
C SER A 17 13.92 1.80 -27.83
N PRO A 18 13.96 2.84 -26.97
CA PRO A 18 13.22 2.84 -25.71
C PRO A 18 11.70 2.75 -25.92
N PHE A 19 11.19 3.17 -27.09
CA PHE A 19 9.77 3.05 -27.41
C PHE A 19 9.34 1.58 -27.63
N THR A 20 10.29 0.71 -27.98
CA THR A 20 10.05 -0.73 -28.23
C THR A 20 10.41 -1.59 -27.03
N ASP A 21 11.53 -1.31 -26.35
CA ASP A 21 11.92 -1.96 -25.10
C ASP A 21 12.80 -1.05 -24.24
N ILE A 22 12.14 -0.19 -23.44
CA ILE A 22 12.84 0.67 -22.47
C ILE A 22 13.60 -0.13 -21.42
N GLY A 23 13.17 -1.36 -21.15
CA GLY A 23 13.81 -2.24 -20.18
C GLY A 23 15.23 -2.60 -20.58
N ALA A 24 15.42 -2.98 -21.84
CA ALA A 24 16.74 -3.25 -22.41
C ALA A 24 17.62 -1.98 -22.39
N VAL A 25 17.07 -0.84 -22.80
CA VAL A 25 17.80 0.46 -22.78
C VAL A 25 18.31 0.79 -21.37
N ILE A 26 17.46 0.66 -20.34
CA ILE A 26 17.85 0.94 -18.96
C ILE A 26 18.90 -0.05 -18.47
N ASN A 27 18.78 -1.33 -18.82
CA ASN A 27 19.79 -2.34 -18.46
C ASN A 27 21.15 -2.04 -19.12
N ASP A 28 21.18 -1.58 -20.37
CA ASP A 28 22.42 -1.15 -21.05
C ASP A 28 23.04 0.08 -20.37
N ILE A 29 22.22 1.02 -19.89
CA ILE A 29 22.69 2.16 -19.09
C ILE A 29 23.29 1.69 -17.75
N ILE A 30 22.65 0.73 -17.06
CA ILE A 30 23.19 0.15 -15.82
C ILE A 30 24.52 -0.57 -16.07
N ALA A 31 24.64 -1.27 -17.20
CA ALA A 31 25.91 -1.87 -17.60
C ALA A 31 27.01 -0.81 -17.85
N ASP A 32 26.67 0.32 -18.47
CA ASP A 32 27.59 1.45 -18.64
C ASP A 32 28.02 2.06 -17.29
N ILE A 33 27.09 2.20 -16.34
CA ILE A 33 27.39 2.64 -14.97
C ILE A 33 28.42 1.70 -14.33
N HIS A 34 28.24 0.38 -14.45
CA HIS A 34 29.21 -0.59 -13.93
C HIS A 34 30.59 -0.51 -14.59
N ALA A 35 30.63 -0.30 -15.90
CA ALA A 35 31.87 -0.19 -16.65
C ALA A 35 32.73 1.01 -16.21
N HIS A 36 32.08 2.07 -15.72
CA HIS A 36 32.75 3.32 -15.34
C HIS A 36 32.89 3.52 -13.82
N GLN A 37 32.04 2.88 -13.00
CA GLN A 37 32.03 3.00 -11.55
C GLN A 37 32.60 1.73 -10.90
N THR A 38 33.89 1.47 -11.12
CA THR A 38 34.50 0.15 -10.87
C THR A 38 34.97 -0.05 -9.43
N THR A 39 35.40 1.00 -8.73
CA THR A 39 35.96 0.90 -7.37
C THR A 39 34.95 1.28 -6.29
N GLN A 40 35.15 0.82 -5.05
CA GLN A 40 34.24 1.09 -3.93
C GLN A 40 34.07 2.59 -3.63
N THR A 41 35.10 3.40 -3.85
CA THR A 41 35.10 4.84 -3.56
C THR A 41 34.71 5.69 -4.77
N THR A 42 34.37 5.07 -5.91
CA THR A 42 34.00 5.75 -7.16
C THR A 42 32.67 5.23 -7.71
N ARG A 43 31.72 4.91 -6.81
CA ARG A 43 30.34 4.46 -7.14
C ARG A 43 29.29 5.46 -6.65
N PRO A 44 29.23 6.68 -7.23
CA PRO A 44 28.24 7.68 -6.84
C PRO A 44 26.80 7.33 -7.27
N GLY A 45 26.58 6.28 -8.06
CA GLY A 45 25.29 6.00 -8.70
C GLY A 45 25.05 6.92 -9.89
N ALA A 46 23.78 7.05 -10.30
CA ALA A 46 23.41 7.82 -11.48
C ALA A 46 21.92 8.20 -11.47
N VAL A 47 21.52 9.04 -12.42
CA VAL A 47 20.14 9.39 -12.74
C VAL A 47 19.82 8.90 -14.15
N ILE A 48 18.72 8.16 -14.29
CA ILE A 48 18.14 7.75 -15.57
C ILE A 48 16.81 8.49 -15.72
N TYR A 49 16.74 9.37 -16.71
CA TYR A 49 15.55 10.16 -17.02
C TYR A 49 14.72 9.50 -18.12
N ILE A 50 13.42 9.40 -17.88
CA ILE A 50 12.38 8.95 -18.81
C ILE A 50 11.55 10.17 -19.20
N PRO A 51 11.75 10.78 -20.37
CA PRO A 51 10.90 11.87 -20.84
C PRO A 51 9.42 11.46 -20.95
N PRO A 52 8.47 12.40 -21.08
CA PRO A 52 7.10 12.06 -21.44
C PRO A 52 7.03 11.33 -22.79
N GLY A 53 6.33 10.20 -22.83
CA GLY A 53 6.23 9.31 -23.99
C GLY A 53 5.65 7.95 -23.60
N HIS A 54 5.33 7.12 -24.60
CA HIS A 54 4.85 5.75 -24.42
C HIS A 54 5.99 4.76 -24.67
N TYR A 55 6.37 4.03 -23.63
CA TYR A 55 7.51 3.14 -23.64
C TYR A 55 7.07 1.72 -23.33
N THR A 56 7.22 0.82 -24.28
CA THR A 56 7.01 -0.60 -24.01
C THR A 56 8.20 -1.14 -23.22
N LEU A 57 7.96 -1.87 -22.14
CA LEU A 57 8.95 -2.59 -21.35
C LEU A 57 8.75 -4.09 -21.61
N GLN A 58 9.61 -4.66 -22.46
CA GLN A 58 9.60 -6.09 -22.77
C GLN A 58 10.58 -6.86 -21.89
N THR A 59 11.69 -6.22 -21.51
CA THR A 59 12.71 -6.80 -20.64
C THR A 59 12.60 -6.23 -19.23
N THR A 60 12.60 -7.09 -18.20
CA THR A 60 12.67 -6.63 -16.80
C THR A 60 13.96 -5.82 -16.57
N VAL A 61 13.83 -4.66 -15.94
CA VAL A 61 14.98 -3.84 -15.51
C VAL A 61 15.56 -4.45 -14.24
N ASN A 62 16.87 -4.72 -14.20
CA ASN A 62 17.56 -5.25 -13.03
C ASN A 62 18.47 -4.17 -12.42
N ILE A 63 18.17 -3.78 -11.19
CA ILE A 63 18.88 -2.73 -10.45
C ILE A 63 19.66 -3.37 -9.31
N ASP A 64 20.98 -3.34 -9.43
CA ASP A 64 21.95 -3.90 -8.48
C ASP A 64 23.00 -2.87 -8.04
N VAL A 65 22.81 -1.60 -8.38
CA VAL A 65 23.66 -0.47 -8.00
C VAL A 65 22.94 0.47 -7.03
N SER A 66 23.63 0.85 -5.95
CA SER A 66 23.13 1.84 -4.97
C SER A 66 23.08 3.24 -5.60
N PHE A 67 22.31 4.14 -5.00
CA PHE A 67 22.21 5.55 -5.39
C PHE A 67 21.71 5.77 -6.83
N LEU A 68 20.99 4.80 -7.40
CA LEU A 68 20.34 4.95 -8.69
C LEU A 68 19.00 5.67 -8.53
N THR A 69 18.81 6.75 -9.28
CA THR A 69 17.52 7.40 -9.45
C THR A 69 16.98 7.11 -10.83
N ILE A 70 15.80 6.49 -10.93
CA ILE A 70 15.04 6.42 -12.18
C ILE A 70 13.89 7.41 -12.05
N LYS A 71 13.84 8.40 -12.93
CA LYS A 71 12.84 9.46 -12.83
C LYS A 71 12.17 9.84 -14.14
N GLY A 72 10.94 10.32 -14.06
CA GLY A 72 10.21 10.91 -15.18
C GLY A 72 9.81 12.36 -14.94
N SER A 73 8.71 12.75 -15.58
CA SER A 73 8.11 14.09 -15.54
C SER A 73 6.60 14.08 -15.28
N GLY A 74 6.05 13.00 -14.72
CA GLY A 74 4.67 12.94 -14.25
C GLY A 74 4.14 11.52 -14.04
N HIS A 75 3.24 11.36 -13.07
CA HIS A 75 2.62 10.09 -12.71
C HIS A 75 1.62 9.56 -13.77
N GLY A 76 1.12 10.42 -14.66
CA GLY A 76 0.46 9.99 -15.90
C GLY A 76 -0.85 9.21 -15.76
N PHE A 77 -1.50 9.20 -14.60
CA PHE A 77 -2.68 8.36 -14.38
C PHE A 77 -3.87 8.74 -15.27
N MET A 78 -4.50 7.73 -15.86
CA MET A 78 -5.83 7.78 -16.48
C MET A 78 -6.59 6.54 -15.98
N SER A 79 -7.89 6.66 -15.67
CA SER A 79 -8.70 5.50 -15.28
C SER A 79 -8.97 4.60 -16.48
N GLU A 80 -8.23 3.51 -16.56
CA GLU A 80 -8.41 2.50 -17.59
C GLU A 80 -9.64 1.64 -17.32
N ALA A 81 -10.00 1.44 -16.05
CA ALA A 81 -11.26 0.78 -15.67
C ALA A 81 -12.48 1.50 -16.27
N VAL A 82 -12.51 2.84 -16.19
CA VAL A 82 -13.60 3.63 -16.79
C VAL A 82 -13.52 3.58 -18.31
N ARG A 83 -12.32 3.65 -18.89
CA ARG A 83 -12.14 3.52 -20.35
C ARG A 83 -12.71 2.20 -20.86
N ASP A 84 -12.36 1.09 -20.22
CA ASP A 84 -12.71 -0.26 -20.67
C ASP A 84 -14.21 -0.55 -20.51
N ASP A 85 -14.89 0.12 -19.57
CA ASP A 85 -16.34 0.05 -19.37
C ASP A 85 -17.12 1.08 -20.24
N SER A 86 -16.44 1.90 -21.04
CA SER A 86 -17.05 3.01 -21.80
C SER A 86 -17.00 2.85 -23.32
N ILE A 87 -17.85 3.59 -24.03
CA ILE A 87 -17.74 3.79 -25.49
C ILE A 87 -16.76 4.95 -25.73
N THR A 88 -15.55 4.64 -26.19
CA THR A 88 -14.42 5.59 -26.23
C THR A 88 -14.12 6.18 -27.61
N GLY A 89 -14.93 5.88 -28.63
CA GLY A 89 -14.66 6.30 -30.02
C GLY A 89 -14.60 7.82 -30.27
N ALA A 90 -15.11 8.63 -29.35
CA ALA A 90 -15.04 10.10 -29.40
C ALA A 90 -14.05 10.70 -28.39
N TRP A 91 -13.32 9.86 -27.62
CA TRP A 91 -12.35 10.33 -26.65
C TRP A 91 -11.09 10.85 -27.35
N VAL A 92 -10.48 11.89 -26.79
CA VAL A 92 -9.22 12.45 -27.30
C VAL A 92 -8.04 11.60 -26.83
N GLU A 93 -8.00 11.24 -25.55
CA GLU A 93 -7.00 10.35 -24.96
C GLU A 93 -7.63 9.03 -24.49
N THR A 94 -6.91 7.94 -24.71
CA THR A 94 -7.35 6.57 -24.34
C THR A 94 -6.29 5.77 -23.58
N LEU A 95 -5.18 6.39 -23.21
CA LEU A 95 -4.08 5.75 -22.49
C LEU A 95 -3.61 6.65 -21.34
N PRO A 96 -3.04 6.06 -20.27
CA PRO A 96 -2.16 6.78 -19.35
C PRO A 96 -1.07 7.56 -20.10
N GLY A 97 -0.55 8.63 -19.50
CA GLY A 97 0.35 9.60 -20.16
C GLY A 97 1.62 9.91 -19.36
N SER A 98 2.17 11.12 -19.57
CA SER A 98 3.47 11.53 -18.98
C SER A 98 4.59 10.54 -19.35
N SER A 99 5.47 10.20 -18.42
CA SER A 99 6.54 9.21 -18.61
C SER A 99 5.95 7.80 -18.46
N HIS A 100 5.30 7.30 -19.51
CA HIS A 100 4.43 6.12 -19.46
C HIS A 100 5.18 4.83 -19.84
N VAL A 101 5.45 3.99 -18.85
CA VAL A 101 6.10 2.68 -19.03
C VAL A 101 5.07 1.55 -18.98
N GLN A 102 4.91 0.84 -20.10
CA GLN A 102 3.94 -0.22 -20.31
C GLN A 102 4.61 -1.59 -20.18
N ILE A 103 4.31 -2.35 -19.12
CA ILE A 103 4.83 -3.70 -18.96
C ILE A 103 4.14 -4.61 -19.97
N ALA A 104 4.89 -5.18 -20.91
CA ALA A 104 4.32 -5.90 -22.04
C ALA A 104 3.77 -7.27 -21.64
N ASN A 105 4.55 -8.07 -20.92
CA ASN A 105 4.31 -9.51 -20.79
C ASN A 105 3.54 -9.87 -19.51
N ALA A 106 2.66 -10.87 -19.58
CA ALA A 106 1.99 -11.40 -18.39
C ALA A 106 3.00 -11.99 -17.40
N ASN A 107 2.72 -11.90 -16.10
CA ASN A 107 3.59 -12.36 -15.01
C ASN A 107 4.99 -11.70 -14.98
N GLN A 108 5.17 -10.56 -15.64
CA GLN A 108 6.43 -9.85 -15.70
C GLN A 108 6.60 -8.88 -14.53
N VAL A 109 7.84 -8.76 -14.04
CA VAL A 109 8.28 -7.66 -13.18
C VAL A 109 8.79 -6.53 -14.06
N GLY A 110 8.32 -5.29 -13.86
CA GLY A 110 8.84 -4.12 -14.57
C GLY A 110 10.26 -3.79 -14.11
N PHE A 111 10.39 -3.44 -12.83
CA PHE A 111 11.65 -3.05 -12.20
C PHE A 111 11.97 -3.96 -11.02
N SER A 112 13.07 -4.70 -11.12
CA SER A 112 13.57 -5.61 -10.08
C SER A 112 14.80 -5.00 -9.41
N VAL A 113 14.71 -4.71 -8.12
CA VAL A 113 15.87 -4.32 -7.31
C VAL A 113 16.46 -5.58 -6.69
N ASN A 114 17.56 -6.05 -7.24
CA ASN A 114 18.19 -7.31 -6.84
C ASN A 114 19.69 -7.31 -7.14
N ARG A 115 20.53 -7.66 -6.17
CA ARG A 115 21.98 -7.81 -6.33
C ARG A 115 22.40 -9.25 -6.05
N SER A 116 23.36 -9.77 -6.82
CA SER A 116 23.94 -11.10 -6.53
C SER A 116 24.65 -11.14 -5.17
N GLY A 117 24.70 -12.31 -4.53
CA GLY A 117 25.29 -12.51 -3.20
C GLY A 117 24.34 -12.11 -2.07
N THR A 118 24.84 -12.00 -0.84
CA THR A 118 24.01 -11.70 0.35
C THR A 118 24.33 -10.33 0.94
N PRO A 119 23.35 -9.63 1.54
CA PRO A 119 23.58 -8.31 2.14
C PRO A 119 24.66 -8.30 3.22
N GLY A 120 24.80 -9.40 3.96
CA GLY A 120 25.86 -9.54 4.98
C GLY A 120 27.29 -9.52 4.40
N THR A 121 27.46 -9.90 3.13
CA THR A 121 28.77 -9.86 2.44
C THR A 121 28.91 -8.63 1.57
N ASN A 122 27.84 -8.23 0.87
CA ASN A 122 27.90 -7.22 -0.20
C ASN A 122 27.34 -5.85 0.22
N GLY A 123 26.94 -5.70 1.49
CA GLY A 123 26.16 -4.56 1.96
C GLY A 123 24.74 -4.58 1.41
N ARG A 124 23.89 -3.69 1.93
CA ARG A 124 22.54 -3.46 1.40
C ARG A 124 22.60 -2.67 0.09
N LEU A 125 21.46 -2.54 -0.58
CA LEU A 125 21.26 -1.58 -1.65
C LEU A 125 20.71 -0.28 -1.06
N ASP A 126 21.46 0.81 -1.18
CA ASP A 126 21.15 2.05 -0.47
C ASP A 126 20.68 3.15 -1.43
N GLY A 127 19.73 3.97 -1.00
CA GLY A 127 19.40 5.24 -1.65
C GLY A 127 18.88 5.12 -3.09
N ILE A 128 18.25 4.00 -3.44
CA ILE A 128 17.56 3.84 -4.73
C ILE A 128 16.28 4.69 -4.72
N VAL A 129 16.03 5.40 -5.81
CA VAL A 129 14.89 6.31 -5.96
C VAL A 129 14.13 6.02 -7.25
N PHE A 130 12.81 5.81 -7.14
CA PHE A 130 11.88 5.85 -8.26
C PHE A 130 11.02 7.10 -8.13
N GLN A 131 10.97 7.93 -9.18
CA GLN A 131 10.35 9.25 -9.06
C GLN A 131 9.57 9.72 -10.30
N ASP A 132 8.33 10.17 -10.12
CA ASP A 132 7.59 10.97 -11.11
C ASP A 132 7.40 10.29 -12.49
N PHE A 133 7.14 8.98 -12.55
CA PHE A 133 6.75 8.29 -13.80
C PHE A 133 5.60 7.31 -13.60
N CYS A 134 5.02 6.84 -14.70
CA CYS A 134 3.87 5.94 -14.72
C CYS A 134 4.31 4.51 -15.08
N ILE A 135 3.81 3.52 -14.32
CA ILE A 135 3.95 2.09 -14.63
C ILE A 135 2.56 1.50 -14.85
N ASP A 136 2.34 1.01 -16.06
CA ASP A 136 1.07 0.51 -16.56
C ASP A 136 1.15 -1.00 -16.88
N GLY A 137 0.15 -1.76 -16.40
CA GLY A 137 -0.03 -3.17 -16.75
C GLY A 137 -0.83 -3.41 -18.04
N VAL A 138 -1.32 -2.37 -18.71
CA VAL A 138 -1.97 -2.27 -20.03
C VAL A 138 -3.35 -2.91 -20.12
N SER A 139 -3.49 -4.12 -19.59
CA SER A 139 -4.73 -4.87 -19.59
C SER A 139 -4.83 -5.68 -18.31
N ALA A 140 -5.90 -5.41 -17.57
CA ALA A 140 -6.28 -6.13 -16.37
C ALA A 140 -7.79 -5.99 -16.16
N SER A 141 -8.37 -6.84 -15.33
CA SER A 141 -9.78 -6.75 -14.96
C SER A 141 -9.94 -6.92 -13.46
N LYS A 142 -10.95 -6.26 -12.88
CA LYS A 142 -11.27 -6.34 -11.45
C LYS A 142 -11.50 -7.81 -11.04
N PRO A 143 -10.95 -8.28 -9.90
CA PRO A 143 -10.29 -7.51 -8.84
C PRO A 143 -8.76 -7.44 -9.00
N TYR A 144 -8.25 -7.54 -10.22
CA TYR A 144 -6.82 -7.41 -10.57
C TYR A 144 -5.88 -8.43 -9.89
N LEU A 145 -6.39 -9.37 -9.08
CA LEU A 145 -5.68 -10.52 -8.52
C LEU A 145 -6.39 -11.84 -8.86
N PRO A 146 -5.65 -12.90 -9.25
CA PRO A 146 -4.22 -12.87 -9.59
C PRO A 146 -3.94 -12.01 -10.84
N GLY A 147 -4.99 -11.58 -11.55
CA GLY A 147 -4.93 -10.59 -12.62
C GLY A 147 -4.01 -11.01 -13.75
N ASN A 148 -3.25 -10.03 -14.26
CA ASN A 148 -2.22 -10.25 -15.28
C ASN A 148 -0.87 -10.72 -14.71
N GLY A 149 -0.78 -10.92 -13.38
CA GLY A 149 0.44 -11.29 -12.66
C GLY A 149 1.58 -10.26 -12.74
N LYS A 150 1.37 -9.09 -13.36
CA LYS A 150 2.41 -8.09 -13.55
C LYS A 150 2.72 -7.39 -12.24
N THR A 151 4.01 -7.20 -11.95
CA THR A 151 4.50 -6.43 -10.82
C THR A 151 5.21 -5.18 -11.30
N GLY A 152 4.85 -4.01 -10.77
CA GLY A 152 5.50 -2.74 -11.14
C GLY A 152 6.95 -2.70 -10.65
N ILE A 153 7.13 -2.58 -9.34
CA ILE A 153 8.44 -2.58 -8.66
C ILE A 153 8.50 -3.77 -7.72
N ASN A 154 9.55 -4.59 -7.83
CA ASN A 154 9.83 -5.71 -6.96
C ASN A 154 11.22 -5.57 -6.33
N VAL A 155 11.29 -5.28 -5.04
CA VAL A 155 12.54 -5.19 -4.28
C VAL A 155 12.81 -6.53 -3.62
N GLN A 156 13.79 -7.25 -4.18
CA GLN A 156 14.19 -8.60 -3.80
C GLN A 156 15.55 -8.64 -3.12
N TYR A 157 16.07 -7.50 -2.69
CA TYR A 157 17.30 -7.37 -1.92
C TYR A 157 17.08 -6.45 -0.74
N ASP A 158 17.83 -6.67 0.34
CA ASP A 158 17.71 -5.83 1.53
C ASP A 158 18.16 -4.41 1.16
N THR A 159 17.32 -3.43 1.48
CA THR A 159 17.53 -2.03 1.10
C THR A 159 17.60 -1.14 2.32
N ASP A 160 18.29 -0.02 2.17
CA ASP A 160 18.30 1.08 3.12
C ASP A 160 17.96 2.40 2.40
N SER A 161 17.08 3.21 2.99
CA SER A 161 16.68 4.50 2.42
C SER A 161 16.09 4.41 1.00
N LEU A 162 15.34 3.35 0.69
CA LEU A 162 14.56 3.23 -0.55
C LEU A 162 13.51 4.34 -0.63
N ARG A 163 13.40 5.01 -1.79
CA ARG A 163 12.39 6.04 -2.05
C ARG A 163 11.54 5.73 -3.27
N ILE A 164 10.22 5.83 -3.12
CA ILE A 164 9.26 5.70 -4.22
C ILE A 164 8.29 6.89 -4.12
N GLU A 165 8.41 7.83 -5.07
CA GLU A 165 7.84 9.17 -4.92
C GLU A 165 7.14 9.68 -6.17
N GLY A 166 5.96 10.27 -6.03
CA GLY A 166 5.28 10.94 -7.15
C GLY A 166 4.90 10.00 -8.30
N MET A 167 4.89 8.69 -8.07
CA MET A 167 4.68 7.67 -9.09
C MET A 167 3.20 7.48 -9.41
N GLY A 168 2.92 7.00 -10.62
CA GLY A 168 1.62 6.47 -11.01
C GLY A 168 1.69 4.97 -11.28
N PHE A 169 0.74 4.22 -10.76
CA PHE A 169 0.61 2.79 -11.01
C PHE A 169 -0.83 2.45 -11.35
N VAL A 170 -1.00 1.69 -12.43
CA VAL A 170 -2.32 1.32 -12.96
C VAL A 170 -2.30 -0.08 -13.58
N TYR A 171 -3.39 -0.84 -13.43
CA TYR A 171 -3.62 -2.12 -14.10
C TYR A 171 -2.58 -3.23 -13.80
N LEU A 172 -1.95 -3.19 -12.63
CA LEU A 172 -0.97 -4.20 -12.19
C LEU A 172 -1.59 -5.19 -11.21
N ALA A 173 -1.14 -6.45 -11.21
CA ALA A 173 -1.48 -7.36 -10.10
C ALA A 173 -0.87 -6.85 -8.79
N HIS A 174 0.40 -6.42 -8.84
CA HIS A 174 1.12 -5.89 -7.69
C HIS A 174 1.82 -4.58 -8.10
N ALA A 175 1.52 -3.45 -7.46
CA ALA A 175 2.22 -2.21 -7.79
C ALA A 175 3.63 -2.20 -7.20
N ILE A 176 3.75 -2.34 -5.88
CA ILE A 176 5.02 -2.33 -5.16
C ILE A 176 5.08 -3.54 -4.21
N VAL A 177 6.11 -4.38 -4.39
CA VAL A 177 6.49 -5.43 -3.45
C VAL A 177 7.90 -5.13 -2.97
N ALA A 178 8.11 -5.01 -1.66
CA ALA A 178 9.44 -4.77 -1.11
C ALA A 178 9.73 -5.64 0.10
N ARG A 179 10.82 -6.41 0.02
CA ARG A 179 11.31 -7.22 1.13
C ARG A 179 12.44 -6.52 1.89
N ASN A 180 12.52 -6.72 3.20
CA ASN A 180 13.67 -6.34 4.02
C ASN A 180 14.08 -4.87 3.84
N ALA A 181 13.11 -3.97 3.76
CA ALA A 181 13.35 -2.55 3.57
C ALA A 181 13.57 -1.85 4.92
N ASP A 182 14.68 -1.14 5.05
CA ASP A 182 15.00 -0.27 6.19
C ASP A 182 14.91 1.20 5.76
N ALA A 183 14.44 2.06 6.67
CA ALA A 183 14.33 3.50 6.47
C ALA A 183 13.64 3.93 5.15
N PHE A 184 12.67 3.15 4.68
CA PHE A 184 12.00 3.38 3.40
C PHE A 184 11.05 4.58 3.44
N ASN A 185 10.86 5.26 2.31
CA ASN A 185 9.91 6.36 2.14
C ASN A 185 9.07 6.16 0.86
N ILE A 186 7.79 5.85 1.03
CA ILE A 186 6.83 5.70 -0.07
C ILE A 186 5.82 6.85 0.05
N THR A 187 5.95 7.87 -0.79
CA THR A 187 5.18 9.10 -0.62
C THR A 187 4.67 9.77 -1.91
N ASN A 188 3.53 10.45 -1.81
CA ASN A 188 2.94 11.23 -2.91
C ASN A 188 2.64 10.39 -4.16
N ASN A 189 2.42 9.08 -4.03
CA ASN A 189 2.12 8.21 -5.16
C ASN A 189 0.61 8.12 -5.42
N PHE A 190 0.25 7.84 -6.66
CA PHE A 190 -1.10 7.52 -7.08
C PHE A 190 -1.15 6.05 -7.55
N ILE A 191 -1.65 5.16 -6.68
CA ILE A 191 -1.68 3.72 -6.92
C ILE A 191 -3.14 3.28 -6.95
N THR A 192 -3.64 2.93 -8.13
CA THR A 192 -5.07 2.59 -8.32
C THR A 192 -5.24 1.52 -9.37
N GLU A 193 -6.38 0.85 -9.36
CA GLU A 193 -6.71 -0.20 -10.35
C GLU A 193 -5.62 -1.28 -10.43
N CYS A 194 -4.92 -1.46 -9.30
CA CYS A 194 -3.97 -2.52 -9.06
C CYS A 194 -4.59 -3.53 -8.12
N GLY A 195 -4.20 -4.80 -8.23
CA GLY A 195 -4.62 -5.85 -7.32
C GLY A 195 -4.25 -5.54 -5.88
N SER A 196 -2.97 -5.31 -5.65
CA SER A 196 -2.40 -4.79 -4.42
C SER A 196 -1.54 -3.57 -4.69
N CYS A 197 -1.59 -2.59 -3.78
CA CYS A 197 -0.82 -1.36 -3.89
C CYS A 197 0.60 -1.51 -3.31
N ILE A 198 0.72 -1.64 -1.98
CA ILE A 198 2.02 -1.70 -1.30
C ILE A 198 2.09 -2.97 -0.45
N GLU A 199 3.10 -3.79 -0.69
CA GLU A 199 3.33 -5.04 0.04
C GLU A 199 4.76 -5.07 0.61
N MET A 200 4.87 -4.90 1.93
CA MET A 200 6.13 -4.93 2.66
C MET A 200 6.30 -6.31 3.30
N VAL A 201 7.13 -7.16 2.69
CA VAL A 201 7.19 -8.60 2.96
C VAL A 201 8.45 -9.02 3.71
N ASN A 202 8.40 -10.19 4.34
CA ASN A 202 9.45 -10.78 5.17
C ASN A 202 9.83 -9.98 6.43
N SER A 203 10.41 -8.79 6.29
CA SER A 203 10.68 -7.87 7.41
C SER A 203 10.89 -6.45 6.88
N SER A 204 10.65 -5.43 7.71
CA SER A 204 11.01 -4.05 7.39
C SER A 204 11.14 -3.23 8.68
N VAL A 205 11.84 -2.10 8.68
CA VAL A 205 12.08 -1.32 9.91
C VAL A 205 12.05 0.19 9.62
N VAL A 206 11.43 0.97 10.52
CA VAL A 206 11.52 2.44 10.62
C VAL A 206 11.27 3.18 9.29
N GLY A 207 10.20 2.82 8.58
CA GLY A 207 9.81 3.45 7.30
C GLY A 207 8.58 4.35 7.38
N LYS A 208 8.27 5.00 6.25
CA LYS A 208 7.12 5.91 6.10
C LYS A 208 6.33 5.60 4.84
N ILE A 209 5.00 5.52 4.97
CA ILE A 209 4.04 5.46 3.87
C ILE A 209 3.11 6.67 4.02
N THR A 210 3.34 7.72 3.24
CA THR A 210 2.67 9.01 3.49
C THR A 210 2.13 9.72 2.25
N ASN A 211 1.00 10.40 2.38
CA ASN A 211 0.44 11.25 1.32
C ASN A 211 0.12 10.50 0.00
N ASN A 212 -0.17 9.21 0.05
CA ASN A 212 -0.50 8.42 -1.14
C ASN A 212 -2.01 8.37 -1.39
N TYR A 213 -2.41 8.24 -2.65
CA TYR A 213 -3.72 7.70 -3.04
C TYR A 213 -3.56 6.20 -3.27
N LEU A 214 -4.23 5.38 -2.44
CA LEU A 214 -4.18 3.92 -2.48
C LEU A 214 -5.59 3.38 -2.71
N ILE A 215 -5.86 2.91 -3.92
CA ILE A 215 -7.20 2.54 -4.38
C ILE A 215 -7.15 1.09 -4.87
N ALA A 216 -7.28 0.16 -3.93
CA ALA A 216 -7.23 -1.27 -4.18
C ALA A 216 -8.64 -1.88 -4.23
N PRO A 217 -8.86 -2.98 -4.97
CA PRO A 217 -10.09 -3.78 -4.94
C PRO A 217 -10.18 -4.65 -3.69
N TRP A 218 -11.32 -5.33 -3.52
CA TRP A 218 -11.60 -6.20 -2.36
C TRP A 218 -10.70 -7.43 -2.22
N ALA A 219 -10.02 -7.86 -3.29
CA ALA A 219 -9.21 -9.08 -3.28
C ALA A 219 -7.80 -8.87 -2.72
N GLY A 220 -7.27 -7.64 -2.77
CA GLY A 220 -5.89 -7.35 -2.39
C GLY A 220 -5.75 -6.41 -1.21
N PHE A 221 -4.67 -5.63 -1.22
CA PHE A 221 -4.30 -4.76 -0.11
C PHE A 221 -3.99 -3.35 -0.59
N SER A 222 -4.43 -2.35 0.18
CA SER A 222 -3.86 -1.00 0.04
C SER A 222 -2.46 -0.97 0.65
N ILE A 223 -2.31 -1.57 1.84
CA ILE A 223 -1.01 -1.79 2.48
C ILE A 223 -1.03 -3.18 3.12
N PHE A 224 -0.11 -4.04 2.74
CA PHE A 224 0.25 -5.24 3.50
C PHE A 224 1.62 -5.05 4.12
N MET A 225 1.78 -5.51 5.36
CA MET A 225 3.06 -5.43 6.04
C MET A 225 3.23 -6.57 7.04
N GLU A 226 4.41 -7.19 7.03
CA GLU A 226 4.77 -8.20 8.02
C GLU A 226 6.13 -7.98 8.66
N ASN A 227 6.25 -8.37 9.94
CA ASN A 227 7.46 -8.30 10.76
C ASN A 227 8.12 -6.92 10.70
N ASN A 228 7.31 -5.87 10.87
CA ASN A 228 7.77 -4.49 10.88
C ASN A 228 7.86 -3.93 12.30
N ASP A 229 8.85 -3.07 12.51
CA ASP A 229 8.97 -2.27 13.72
C ASP A 229 9.06 -0.78 13.38
N GLY A 230 8.11 0.02 13.86
CA GLY A 230 8.18 1.48 13.83
C GLY A 230 7.76 2.17 12.52
N VAL A 231 6.87 1.60 11.70
CA VAL A 231 6.35 2.30 10.50
C VAL A 231 5.44 3.48 10.86
N LEU A 232 5.59 4.60 10.14
CA LEU A 232 4.59 5.69 10.09
C LEU A 232 3.73 5.59 8.84
N ILE A 233 2.42 5.48 9.00
CA ILE A 233 1.43 5.51 7.93
C ILE A 233 0.52 6.73 8.14
N SER A 234 0.72 7.79 7.36
CA SER A 234 0.03 9.07 7.59
C SER A 234 -0.33 9.87 6.36
N GLY A 235 -1.47 10.57 6.39
CA GLY A 235 -1.89 11.48 5.33
C GLY A 235 -2.35 10.78 4.05
N ASN A 236 -2.59 9.46 4.08
CA ASN A 236 -3.01 8.71 2.89
C ASN A 236 -4.53 8.80 2.68
N SER A 237 -4.93 8.80 1.41
CA SER A 237 -6.31 8.53 0.98
C SER A 237 -6.42 7.08 0.53
N ILE A 238 -7.12 6.26 1.31
CA ILE A 238 -7.20 4.80 1.14
C ILE A 238 -8.65 4.44 0.80
N LEU A 239 -8.91 3.98 -0.43
CA LEU A 239 -10.25 3.96 -1.01
C LEU A 239 -10.68 2.59 -1.54
N TRP A 240 -11.99 2.42 -1.75
CA TRP A 240 -12.69 1.26 -2.33
C TRP A 240 -12.58 -0.04 -1.52
N GLY A 241 -11.55 -0.85 -1.76
CA GLY A 241 -11.16 -2.02 -0.96
C GLY A 241 -10.33 -1.69 0.27
N ALA A 242 -10.27 -0.40 0.65
CA ALA A 242 -9.35 0.18 1.62
C ALA A 242 -8.95 -0.76 2.76
N ARG A 243 -7.68 -1.17 2.80
CA ARG A 243 -7.20 -2.18 3.75
C ARG A 243 -5.73 -2.03 4.06
N ILE A 244 -5.43 -1.87 5.36
CA ILE A 244 -4.11 -2.08 5.95
C ILE A 244 -4.15 -3.41 6.69
N GLN A 245 -3.30 -4.35 6.28
CA GLN A 245 -3.21 -5.67 6.90
C GLN A 245 -1.81 -5.91 7.45
N PHE A 246 -1.75 -6.17 8.76
CA PHE A 246 -0.53 -6.38 9.51
C PHE A 246 -0.40 -7.83 9.99
N LYS A 247 0.84 -8.33 9.91
CA LYS A 247 1.29 -9.56 10.57
C LYS A 247 2.53 -9.25 11.42
N ASN A 248 2.45 -9.40 12.73
CA ASN A 248 3.58 -9.18 13.63
C ASN A 248 4.23 -7.79 13.42
N VAL A 249 3.39 -6.75 13.37
CA VAL A 249 3.84 -5.35 13.25
C VAL A 249 3.74 -4.68 14.62
N ASN A 250 4.81 -3.99 15.02
CA ASN A 250 4.91 -3.35 16.32
C ASN A 250 5.31 -1.88 16.19
N HIS A 251 4.91 -1.09 17.19
CA HIS A 251 5.25 0.34 17.30
C HIS A 251 4.85 1.19 16.08
N ALA A 252 3.90 0.72 15.27
CA ALA A 252 3.43 1.46 14.11
C ALA A 252 2.56 2.65 14.53
N ALA A 253 2.59 3.73 13.75
CA ALA A 253 1.68 4.85 13.87
C ALA A 253 0.84 4.99 12.59
N ILE A 254 -0.43 4.60 12.66
CA ILE A 254 -1.44 4.80 11.61
C ILE A 254 -2.25 6.03 11.98
N THR A 255 -1.89 7.18 11.42
CA THR A 255 -2.49 8.46 11.84
C THR A 255 -2.89 9.38 10.71
N SER A 256 -3.93 10.19 10.90
CA SER A 256 -4.32 11.23 9.92
C SER A 256 -4.59 10.70 8.50
N ASN A 257 -5.12 9.48 8.36
CA ASN A 257 -5.51 8.91 7.08
C ASN A 257 -7.02 9.02 6.84
N LYS A 258 -7.43 9.05 5.58
CA LYS A 258 -8.83 8.97 5.15
C LYS A 258 -9.10 7.61 4.53
N PHE A 259 -9.99 6.84 5.15
CA PHE A 259 -10.49 5.57 4.64
C PHE A 259 -11.90 5.73 4.09
N VAL A 260 -12.13 5.25 2.87
CA VAL A 260 -13.48 5.05 2.32
C VAL A 260 -13.54 3.63 1.77
N SER A 261 -14.37 2.77 2.34
CA SER A 261 -14.45 1.38 1.87
C SER A 261 -15.87 0.88 1.70
N ASN A 262 -16.00 -0.01 0.71
CA ASN A 262 -17.17 -0.86 0.50
C ASN A 262 -17.08 -2.19 1.27
N PHE A 263 -16.12 -2.35 2.17
CA PHE A 263 -15.89 -3.60 2.89
C PHE A 263 -15.46 -3.34 4.35
N SER A 264 -15.63 -4.37 5.18
CA SER A 264 -15.12 -4.42 6.55
C SER A 264 -13.66 -4.86 6.58
N GLY A 265 -12.96 -4.59 7.68
CA GLY A 265 -11.53 -4.85 7.84
C GLY A 265 -10.65 -3.84 7.12
N MET A 266 -10.87 -2.55 7.39
CA MET A 266 -10.04 -1.45 6.88
C MET A 266 -8.66 -1.41 7.55
N ILE A 267 -8.58 -1.77 8.84
CA ILE A 267 -7.31 -2.09 9.51
C ILE A 267 -7.47 -3.46 10.16
N VAL A 268 -6.51 -4.35 9.89
CA VAL A 268 -6.55 -5.73 10.35
C VAL A 268 -5.20 -6.14 10.91
N HIS A 269 -5.15 -6.44 12.21
CA HIS A 269 -4.05 -7.17 12.82
C HIS A 269 -4.35 -8.67 12.68
N GLU A 270 -3.85 -9.28 11.61
CA GLU A 270 -4.12 -10.69 11.28
C GLU A 270 -3.49 -11.62 12.33
N THR A 271 -2.25 -11.32 12.70
CA THR A 271 -1.55 -11.94 13.84
C THR A 271 -1.36 -10.92 14.96
N ALA A 272 -0.78 -11.34 16.09
CA ALA A 272 -0.52 -10.44 17.21
C ALA A 272 0.41 -9.29 16.76
N CYS A 273 -0.08 -8.06 16.93
CA CYS A 273 0.61 -6.81 16.64
C CYS A 273 0.51 -5.94 17.89
N SER A 274 1.60 -5.28 18.30
CA SER A 274 1.70 -4.69 19.63
C SER A 274 2.10 -3.23 19.61
N GLN A 275 1.61 -2.46 20.58
CA GLN A 275 2.03 -1.08 20.82
C GLN A 275 1.85 -0.16 19.60
N ASN A 276 0.87 -0.50 18.74
CA ASN A 276 0.55 0.33 17.58
C ASN A 276 -0.43 1.44 17.96
N LEU A 277 -0.23 2.62 17.41
CA LEU A 277 -1.12 3.77 17.51
C LEU A 277 -1.99 3.88 16.26
N ILE A 278 -3.30 3.81 16.42
CA ILE A 278 -4.31 4.07 15.39
C ILE A 278 -5.09 5.31 15.81
N SER A 279 -4.71 6.48 15.28
CA SER A 279 -5.24 7.75 15.79
C SER A 279 -5.55 8.81 14.76
N ALA A 280 -6.56 9.65 15.03
CA ALA A 280 -6.93 10.78 14.16
C ALA A 280 -7.23 10.38 12.70
N ASN A 281 -7.71 9.17 12.45
CA ASN A 281 -8.14 8.73 11.14
C ASN A 281 -9.65 8.98 10.94
N GLN A 282 -10.04 9.20 9.69
CA GLN A 282 -11.45 9.23 9.28
C GLN A 282 -11.79 7.94 8.54
N PHE A 283 -12.73 7.16 9.06
CA PHE A 283 -13.22 5.96 8.41
C PHE A 283 -14.65 6.14 7.92
N ASN A 284 -14.89 5.81 6.65
CA ASN A 284 -16.22 5.82 6.05
C ASN A 284 -16.53 4.47 5.40
N ARG A 285 -17.39 3.69 6.04
CA ARG A 285 -17.93 2.44 5.49
C ARG A 285 -19.22 2.77 4.75
N ILE A 286 -19.21 2.64 3.43
CA ILE A 286 -20.39 2.89 2.57
C ILE A 286 -20.78 1.63 1.82
N PHE A 287 -22.06 1.43 1.55
CA PHE A 287 -22.47 0.38 0.60
C PHE A 287 -22.09 0.76 -0.83
N GLY A 288 -21.70 -0.20 -1.66
CA GLY A 288 -21.38 0.02 -3.06
C GLY A 288 -20.96 -1.26 -3.77
N ASP A 289 -20.23 -1.11 -4.88
CA ASP A 289 -19.93 -2.18 -5.82
C ASP A 289 -18.72 -3.05 -5.40
N GLY A 290 -18.60 -4.21 -6.06
CA GLY A 290 -17.51 -5.17 -5.88
C GLY A 290 -17.97 -6.55 -5.40
N GLY A 291 -17.11 -7.56 -5.61
CA GLY A 291 -17.35 -8.98 -5.33
C GLY A 291 -17.57 -9.29 -3.84
N PRO A 292 -17.82 -10.57 -3.46
CA PRO A 292 -18.26 -10.88 -2.11
C PRO A 292 -17.26 -10.35 -1.09
N ALA A 293 -17.78 -9.72 -0.04
CA ALA A 293 -16.95 -9.13 0.98
C ALA A 293 -16.00 -10.20 1.55
N ARG A 294 -14.70 -9.90 1.58
CA ARG A 294 -13.68 -10.78 2.17
C ARG A 294 -14.02 -11.17 3.61
N ASN A 295 -14.62 -10.21 4.31
CA ASN A 295 -15.02 -10.29 5.69
C ASN A 295 -16.49 -9.86 5.81
N ASP A 296 -17.22 -10.46 6.74
CA ASP A 296 -18.54 -9.98 7.11
C ASP A 296 -18.47 -8.68 7.93
N ASP A 297 -19.62 -8.10 8.28
CA ASP A 297 -19.72 -6.87 9.05
C ASP A 297 -19.50 -7.08 10.56
N LEU A 298 -19.33 -8.32 11.04
CA LEU A 298 -18.91 -8.60 12.42
C LEU A 298 -17.40 -8.49 12.60
N TYR A 299 -16.64 -8.56 11.52
CA TYR A 299 -15.18 -8.50 11.51
C TYR A 299 -14.60 -7.17 12.02
N GLY A 300 -15.40 -6.10 12.02
CA GLY A 300 -14.95 -4.76 12.41
C GLY A 300 -14.44 -3.95 11.23
N MET A 301 -14.68 -2.63 11.25
CA MET A 301 -13.93 -1.70 10.40
C MET A 301 -12.45 -1.68 10.81
N VAL A 302 -12.20 -1.73 12.12
CA VAL A 302 -10.86 -1.89 12.70
C VAL A 302 -10.87 -3.14 13.56
N GLN A 303 -9.99 -4.09 13.26
CA GLN A 303 -9.76 -5.28 14.06
C GLN A 303 -8.33 -5.27 14.59
N ILE A 304 -8.19 -5.22 15.91
CA ILE A 304 -6.90 -5.31 16.60
C ILE A 304 -6.75 -6.66 17.31
N ASN A 305 -5.54 -7.18 17.31
CA ASN A 305 -5.13 -8.42 17.96
C ASN A 305 -3.70 -8.21 18.45
N GLY A 306 -3.45 -8.42 19.74
CA GLY A 306 -2.15 -8.20 20.37
C GLY A 306 -2.24 -7.23 21.55
N ILE A 307 -1.10 -6.74 22.01
CA ILE A 307 -1.00 -6.04 23.30
C ILE A 307 -0.78 -4.54 23.15
N GLU A 308 -1.33 -3.76 24.07
CA GLU A 308 -1.04 -2.32 24.23
C GLU A 308 -1.27 -1.48 22.95
N ASN A 309 -2.14 -1.92 22.05
CA ASN A 309 -2.53 -1.10 20.91
C ASN A 309 -3.48 0.02 21.37
N SER A 310 -3.35 1.18 20.77
CA SER A 310 -4.14 2.36 21.08
C SER A 310 -4.99 2.77 19.88
N VAL A 311 -6.31 2.68 19.99
CA VAL A 311 -7.28 3.18 18.98
C VAL A 311 -7.92 4.44 19.54
N THR A 312 -7.46 5.62 19.09
CA THR A 312 -7.83 6.88 19.75
C THR A 312 -8.24 7.99 18.80
N SER A 313 -9.20 8.83 19.18
CA SER A 313 -9.53 10.07 18.45
C SER A 313 -9.85 9.86 16.96
N ASN A 314 -10.39 8.70 16.58
CA ASN A 314 -10.82 8.42 15.22
C ASN A 314 -12.30 8.80 15.02
N SER A 315 -12.68 9.11 13.79
CA SER A 315 -14.08 9.29 13.39
C SER A 315 -14.52 8.13 12.51
N PHE A 316 -15.56 7.41 12.93
CA PHE A 316 -16.16 6.31 12.19
C PHE A 316 -17.55 6.71 11.68
N SER A 317 -17.76 6.54 10.39
CA SER A 317 -19.04 6.67 9.71
C SER A 317 -19.42 5.34 9.08
N LEU A 318 -20.60 4.82 9.40
CA LEU A 318 -21.18 3.64 8.74
C LEU A 318 -22.50 4.01 8.07
N ASN A 319 -22.55 3.86 6.76
CA ASN A 319 -23.74 4.05 5.94
C ASN A 319 -23.93 2.84 5.02
N VAL A 320 -24.51 1.78 5.58
CA VAL A 320 -24.81 0.53 4.89
C VAL A 320 -26.30 0.24 5.09
N PRO A 321 -27.09 -0.08 4.06
CA PRO A 321 -28.48 -0.47 4.25
C PRO A 321 -28.59 -1.70 5.15
N THR A 322 -29.54 -1.71 6.09
CA THR A 322 -29.70 -2.83 7.04
C THR A 322 -29.88 -4.19 6.35
N ALA A 323 -30.54 -4.21 5.20
CA ALA A 323 -30.74 -5.43 4.40
C ALA A 323 -29.46 -5.94 3.71
N SER A 324 -28.43 -5.10 3.63
CA SER A 324 -27.13 -5.42 3.02
C SER A 324 -26.07 -5.82 4.05
N VAL A 325 -26.41 -5.80 5.34
CA VAL A 325 -25.51 -6.26 6.41
C VAL A 325 -25.34 -7.77 6.36
N VAL A 326 -24.10 -8.22 6.49
CA VAL A 326 -23.72 -9.62 6.51
C VAL A 326 -23.07 -9.97 7.86
N PRO A 327 -23.51 -11.03 8.56
CA PRO A 327 -24.69 -11.85 8.27
C PRO A 327 -26.00 -11.07 8.52
N ALA A 328 -27.08 -11.52 7.88
CA ALA A 328 -28.38 -10.85 7.96
C ALA A 328 -28.86 -10.70 9.42
N GLY A 329 -29.33 -9.51 9.78
CA GLY A 329 -29.81 -9.19 11.13
C GLY A 329 -28.71 -8.89 12.15
N ALA A 330 -27.43 -9.01 11.77
CA ALA A 330 -26.32 -8.65 12.66
C ALA A 330 -26.24 -7.15 12.91
N LYS A 331 -25.58 -6.81 14.02
CA LYS A 331 -25.19 -5.45 14.38
C LYS A 331 -23.75 -5.25 13.88
N PRO A 332 -23.49 -4.39 12.87
CA PRO A 332 -22.13 -4.19 12.37
C PRO A 332 -21.16 -3.78 13.47
N THR A 333 -19.99 -4.39 13.48
CA THR A 333 -18.90 -4.07 14.38
C THR A 333 -18.08 -2.92 13.80
N ILE A 334 -17.86 -1.86 14.59
CA ILE A 334 -16.98 -0.75 14.23
C ILE A 334 -15.54 -1.11 14.60
N ILE A 335 -15.32 -1.43 15.88
CA ILE A 335 -14.02 -1.82 16.42
C ILE A 335 -14.17 -3.19 17.05
N LEU A 336 -13.32 -4.14 16.63
CA LEU A 336 -13.17 -5.45 17.23
C LEU A 336 -11.80 -5.55 17.90
N VAL A 337 -11.81 -5.69 19.22
CA VAL A 337 -10.64 -6.19 19.97
C VAL A 337 -10.74 -7.71 19.98
N LYS A 338 -10.08 -8.33 19.00
CA LYS A 338 -10.13 -9.78 18.80
C LYS A 338 -9.43 -10.54 19.93
N GLY A 339 -8.41 -9.93 20.53
CA GLY A 339 -7.65 -10.54 21.61
C GLY A 339 -6.43 -9.74 22.03
N GLY A 340 -5.83 -10.17 23.14
CA GLY A 340 -4.61 -9.60 23.71
C GLY A 340 -4.85 -8.80 24.98
N ASP A 341 -3.86 -8.02 25.41
CA ASP A 341 -3.80 -7.45 26.76
C ASP A 341 -3.56 -5.94 26.72
N ARG A 342 -4.17 -5.20 27.66
CA ARG A 342 -3.99 -3.75 27.83
C ARG A 342 -4.25 -2.90 26.57
N ASN A 343 -5.12 -3.35 25.68
CA ASN A 343 -5.56 -2.51 24.56
C ASN A 343 -6.36 -1.31 25.07
N PHE A 344 -6.21 -0.17 24.39
CA PHE A 344 -6.73 1.11 24.82
C PHE A 344 -7.56 1.78 23.72
N LEU A 345 -8.84 1.97 23.97
CA LEU A 345 -9.78 2.63 23.08
C LEU A 345 -10.23 3.93 23.75
N ALA A 346 -9.96 5.08 23.12
CA ALA A 346 -10.35 6.36 23.70
C ALA A 346 -10.89 7.35 22.66
N THR A 347 -11.91 8.13 23.04
CA THR A 347 -12.39 9.31 22.29
C THR A 347 -12.69 9.04 20.81
N ASN A 348 -13.19 7.85 20.48
CA ASN A 348 -13.59 7.52 19.11
C ASN A 348 -15.04 7.94 18.87
N LEU A 349 -15.26 8.76 17.84
CA LEU A 349 -16.59 9.19 17.43
C LEU A 349 -17.20 8.15 16.49
N ILE A 350 -18.41 7.68 16.80
CA ILE A 350 -19.13 6.71 15.96
C ILE A 350 -20.45 7.35 15.50
N SER A 351 -20.63 7.44 14.19
CA SER A 351 -21.87 7.82 13.51
C SER A 351 -22.31 6.69 12.58
N ALA A 352 -23.56 6.26 12.67
CA ALA A 352 -24.07 5.16 11.86
C ALA A 352 -25.54 5.36 11.52
N ASN A 353 -25.96 4.89 10.33
CA ASN A 353 -27.35 4.91 9.89
C ASN A 353 -28.22 3.79 10.52
N GLN A 354 -27.62 2.95 11.37
CA GLN A 354 -28.27 1.85 12.08
C GLN A 354 -27.53 1.54 13.38
N ALA A 355 -28.03 0.59 14.17
CA ALA A 355 -27.36 0.14 15.38
C ALA A 355 -26.02 -0.54 15.03
N VAL A 356 -24.96 -0.22 15.79
CA VAL A 356 -23.58 -0.73 15.61
C VAL A 356 -22.93 -1.02 16.96
N GLN A 357 -21.87 -1.82 16.96
CA GLN A 357 -21.20 -2.26 18.19
C GLN A 357 -19.68 -2.07 18.20
N VAL A 358 -19.14 -2.00 19.41
CA VAL A 358 -17.73 -2.19 19.72
C VAL A 358 -17.62 -3.51 20.48
N VAL A 359 -16.75 -4.39 20.02
CA VAL A 359 -16.66 -5.77 20.54
C VAL A 359 -15.32 -5.97 21.22
N ILE A 360 -15.36 -6.43 22.47
CA ILE A 360 -14.20 -6.97 23.19
C ILE A 360 -14.40 -8.48 23.27
N ASP A 361 -13.59 -9.23 22.52
CA ASP A 361 -13.72 -10.69 22.49
C ASP A 361 -13.10 -11.33 23.75
N SER A 362 -13.53 -12.56 24.04
CA SER A 362 -13.20 -13.38 25.21
C SER A 362 -11.71 -13.63 25.46
N SER A 363 -10.87 -13.48 24.43
CA SER A 363 -9.43 -13.61 24.56
C SER A 363 -8.72 -12.30 24.97
N SER A 364 -9.50 -11.24 25.22
CA SER A 364 -8.99 -9.93 25.63
C SER A 364 -8.89 -9.80 27.14
N THR A 365 -7.85 -9.11 27.61
CA THR A 365 -7.60 -8.83 29.02
C THR A 365 -7.22 -7.37 29.24
N ASN A 366 -7.53 -6.84 30.42
CA ASN A 366 -7.23 -5.47 30.87
C ASN A 366 -7.51 -4.36 29.83
N THR A 367 -8.56 -4.52 29.01
CA THR A 367 -8.88 -3.57 27.94
C THR A 367 -9.63 -2.37 28.51
N LYS A 368 -9.26 -1.17 28.07
CA LYS A 368 -9.91 0.07 28.51
C LYS A 368 -10.68 0.67 27.34
N VAL A 369 -11.95 1.01 27.57
CA VAL A 369 -12.84 1.64 26.60
C VAL A 369 -13.36 2.94 27.21
N LEU A 370 -12.91 4.07 26.69
CA LEU A 370 -13.27 5.40 27.20
C LEU A 370 -13.89 6.24 26.08
N PHE A 371 -15.13 6.69 26.25
CA PHE A 371 -15.81 7.56 25.28
C PHE A 371 -15.72 7.06 23.83
N SER A 372 -15.73 5.74 23.65
CA SER A 372 -15.61 5.06 22.36
C SER A 372 -16.78 4.12 22.09
N ALA A 373 -17.72 4.01 23.04
CA ALA A 373 -18.96 3.28 22.94
C ALA A 373 -19.91 3.76 24.04
N ARG A 374 -21.20 3.86 23.74
CA ARG A 374 -22.26 3.86 24.76
C ARG A 374 -22.39 2.45 25.37
N THR A 375 -23.07 2.34 26.51
CA THR A 375 -23.33 1.04 27.15
C THR A 375 -24.07 0.06 26.25
N ASP A 376 -25.04 0.52 25.46
CA ASP A 376 -25.79 -0.29 24.48
C ASP A 376 -24.97 -0.64 23.21
N GLN A 377 -23.82 0.00 23.02
CA GLN A 377 -22.91 -0.26 21.91
C GLN A 377 -21.80 -1.25 22.26
N LEU A 378 -21.48 -1.43 23.54
CA LEU A 378 -20.44 -2.36 23.95
C LEU A 378 -20.98 -3.80 24.01
N GLN A 379 -20.36 -4.69 23.24
CA GLN A 379 -20.45 -6.13 23.43
C GLN A 379 -19.16 -6.60 24.10
N ASP A 380 -19.23 -6.94 25.39
CA ASP A 380 -18.07 -7.39 26.16
C ASP A 380 -18.19 -8.89 26.45
N ALA A 381 -17.33 -9.68 25.81
CA ALA A 381 -17.20 -11.11 26.03
C ALA A 381 -15.94 -11.46 26.86
N ALA A 382 -15.16 -10.45 27.27
CA ALA A 382 -13.97 -10.68 28.09
C ALA A 382 -14.31 -11.28 29.46
N PRO A 383 -13.37 -11.96 30.13
CA PRO A 383 -13.59 -12.44 31.49
C PRO A 383 -13.98 -11.29 32.44
N SER A 384 -14.74 -11.61 33.49
CA SER A 384 -15.21 -10.60 34.45
C SER A 384 -14.06 -9.77 35.01
N GLY A 385 -14.22 -8.44 35.04
CA GLY A 385 -13.22 -7.49 35.51
C GLY A 385 -12.08 -7.18 34.53
N GLN A 386 -12.10 -7.74 33.33
CA GLN A 386 -11.05 -7.53 32.32
C GLN A 386 -11.29 -6.32 31.40
N THR A 387 -12.49 -5.73 31.43
CA THR A 387 -12.82 -4.55 30.65
C THR A 387 -13.19 -3.40 31.58
N SER A 388 -12.53 -2.26 31.41
CA SER A 388 -12.90 -0.99 32.07
C SER A 388 -13.64 -0.09 31.08
N LEU A 389 -14.92 0.21 31.35
CA LEU A 389 -15.74 1.07 30.51
C LEU A 389 -15.98 2.43 31.19
N VAL A 390 -15.66 3.51 30.46
CA VAL A 390 -16.25 4.83 30.64
C VAL A 390 -17.09 5.12 29.42
N ALA A 391 -18.40 4.92 29.53
CA ALA A 391 -19.31 5.02 28.40
C ALA A 391 -19.39 6.45 27.84
N THR A 392 -19.59 6.56 26.53
CA THR A 392 -19.99 7.82 25.90
C THR A 392 -21.36 8.23 26.46
N PRO A 393 -21.54 9.45 26.99
CA PRO A 393 -22.85 9.93 27.42
C PRO A 393 -23.87 9.84 26.27
N GLY A 394 -25.08 9.39 26.59
CA GLY A 394 -26.20 9.47 25.64
C GLY A 394 -26.59 10.92 25.36
N ALA A 395 -27.12 11.18 24.16
CA ALA A 395 -27.93 12.35 23.90
C ALA A 395 -29.38 12.06 24.27
#